data_AF-U5S428-F1
#
_entry.id   AF-U5S428-F1
#
_cell.length_a   1.000
_cell.length_b   1.000
_cell.length_c   1.000
_cell.angle_alpha   90.00
_cell.angle_beta   90.00
_cell.angle_gamma   90.00
#
_symmetry.space_group_name_H-M   'P 1'
#
loop_
_entity.id
_entity.type
_entity.pdbx_description
1 polymer ?
#
loop_
_entity_poly.entity_id
_entity_poly.type
_entity_poly.pdbx_seq_one_letter_code
_entity_poly.pdbx_strand_id
1 'polypeptide(L)'
;PIDAGMWRFCHTCTKCADACPWSAIPTDHEPSWDIPKLYGQEDTTHVPGKKQFWTNSVDCWLGRVQLGTCGACMGTCTFNTGKNA
;
A
#
# COMPACT_ATOMS: atom_id res chain seq x y z
N PRO A 1 -14.42 -9.40 -14.06
CA PRO A 1 -13.31 -8.43 -13.86
C PRO A 1 -13.69 -7.07 -14.46
N ILE A 2 -13.23 -5.97 -13.85
CA ILE A 2 -13.38 -4.59 -14.35
C ILE A 2 -11.99 -3.97 -14.37
N ASP A 3 -11.64 -3.29 -15.47
CA ASP A 3 -10.47 -2.42 -15.54
C ASP A 3 -10.94 -0.99 -15.85
N ALA A 4 -10.83 -0.12 -14.84
CA ALA A 4 -11.14 1.31 -14.95
C ALA A 4 -9.87 2.17 -14.93
N GLY A 5 -8.71 1.59 -15.25
CA GLY A 5 -7.42 2.30 -15.25
C GLY A 5 -6.80 2.51 -13.87
N MET A 6 -7.36 1.89 -12.82
CA MET A 6 -6.86 1.99 -11.43
C MET A 6 -5.39 1.60 -11.34
N TRP A 7 -5.03 0.50 -12.01
CA TRP A 7 -3.66 -0.01 -12.06
C TRP A 7 -2.72 1.04 -12.64
N ARG A 8 -3.02 1.53 -13.86
CA ARG A 8 -2.25 2.58 -14.54
C ARG A 8 -2.12 3.85 -13.69
N PHE A 9 -3.17 4.25 -12.98
CA PHE A 9 -3.15 5.45 -12.15
C PHE A 9 -2.20 5.32 -10.94
N CYS A 10 -2.21 4.16 -10.28
CA CYS A 10 -1.36 3.93 -9.10
C CYS A 10 0.14 3.92 -9.43
N HIS A 11 0.53 3.64 -10.67
CA HIS A 11 1.93 3.74 -11.11
C HIS A 11 2.51 5.16 -11.00
N THR A 12 1.72 6.22 -10.86
CA THR A 12 2.24 7.60 -10.76
C THR A 12 1.74 8.40 -9.56
N CYS A 13 0.62 8.01 -8.93
CA CYS A 13 -0.01 8.84 -7.90
C CYS A 13 0.74 8.87 -6.55
N THR A 14 1.16 7.70 -6.03
CA THR A 14 1.84 7.46 -4.74
C THR A 14 1.29 8.14 -3.47
N LYS A 15 0.21 8.90 -3.54
CA LYS A 15 -0.33 9.71 -2.43
C LYS A 15 -0.63 8.91 -1.15
N CYS A 16 -1.06 7.66 -1.28
CA CYS A 16 -1.28 6.78 -0.13
C CYS A 16 0.02 6.39 0.57
N ALA A 17 1.12 6.25 -0.17
CA ALA A 17 2.45 6.00 0.36
C ALA A 17 2.98 7.25 1.08
N ASP A 18 2.87 8.43 0.46
CA ASP A 18 3.31 9.69 1.05
C ASP A 18 2.59 10.03 2.36
N ALA A 19 1.30 9.65 2.45
CA ALA A 19 0.51 9.89 3.65
C ALA A 19 0.66 8.81 4.74
N CYS A 20 1.38 7.71 4.46
CA CYS A 20 1.53 6.62 5.42
C CYS A 20 2.47 7.04 6.57
N PRO A 21 2.01 7.11 7.83
CA PRO A 21 2.86 7.55 8.94
C PRO A 21 4.05 6.62 9.24
N TRP A 22 4.02 5.38 8.75
CA TRP A 22 5.05 4.36 8.97
C TRP A 22 5.82 4.00 7.70
N SER A 23 5.60 4.73 6.60
CA SER A 23 6.25 4.45 5.30
C SER A 23 6.10 2.98 4.87
N ALA A 24 4.96 2.37 5.22
CA ALA A 24 4.72 0.95 4.99
C ALA A 24 4.34 0.63 3.54
N ILE A 25 3.88 1.62 2.76
CA ILE A 25 3.50 1.43 1.35
C ILE A 25 4.68 1.91 0.49
N PRO A 26 5.12 1.15 -0.52
CA PRO A 26 6.23 1.55 -1.37
C PRO A 26 5.86 2.76 -2.24
N THR A 27 6.85 3.61 -2.51
CA THR A 27 6.75 4.75 -3.43
C THR A 27 7.23 4.39 -4.84
N ASP A 28 7.59 3.13 -5.09
CA ASP A 28 8.04 2.67 -6.39
C ASP A 28 6.93 2.83 -7.43
N HIS A 29 7.31 3.28 -8.62
CA HIS A 29 6.40 3.44 -9.75
C HIS A 29 6.17 2.13 -10.51
N GLU A 30 6.90 1.06 -10.18
CA GLU A 30 6.74 -0.25 -10.80
C GLU A 30 6.54 -1.34 -9.73
N PRO A 31 5.50 -2.18 -9.87
CA PRO A 31 5.29 -3.30 -8.95
C PRO A 31 6.24 -4.45 -9.29
N SER A 32 6.40 -5.39 -8.37
CA SER A 32 7.31 -6.52 -8.53
C SER A 32 6.61 -7.86 -8.34
N TRP A 33 7.18 -8.91 -8.93
CA TRP A 33 6.86 -10.31 -8.60
C TRP A 33 7.62 -10.78 -7.35
N ASP A 34 8.77 -10.16 -7.09
CA ASP A 34 9.66 -10.50 -5.99
C ASP A 34 9.21 -9.78 -4.72
N ILE A 35 9.02 -10.54 -3.64
CA ILE A 35 8.62 -10.01 -2.35
C ILE A 35 9.87 -9.47 -1.65
N PRO A 36 9.89 -8.18 -1.22
CA PRO A 36 11.01 -7.63 -0.47
C PRO A 36 11.20 -8.34 0.87
N LYS A 37 12.45 -8.42 1.33
CA LYS A 37 12.72 -8.86 2.71
C LYS A 37 12.23 -7.83 3.71
N LEU A 38 11.63 -8.30 4.79
CA LEU A 38 11.27 -7.46 5.93
C LEU A 38 12.38 -7.58 6.97
N TYR A 39 13.08 -6.48 7.25
CA TYR A 39 14.15 -6.45 8.27
C TYR A 39 15.26 -7.47 8.04
N GLY A 40 15.59 -7.73 6.77
CA GLY A 40 16.57 -8.74 6.36
C GLY A 40 16.08 -10.19 6.42
N GLN A 41 14.85 -10.42 6.87
CA GLN A 41 14.22 -11.74 6.94
C GLN A 41 13.26 -11.95 5.76
N GLU A 42 13.03 -13.22 5.42
CA GLU A 42 12.02 -13.58 4.43
C GLU A 42 10.63 -13.14 4.89
N ASP A 43 9.89 -12.50 3.98
CA ASP A 43 8.54 -12.04 4.25
C ASP A 43 7.58 -13.23 4.25
N THR A 44 7.01 -13.50 5.42
CA THR A 44 6.01 -14.57 5.64
C THR A 44 4.58 -14.05 5.68
N THR A 45 4.40 -12.73 5.53
CA THR A 45 3.09 -12.06 5.58
C THR A 45 2.41 -12.01 4.22
N HIS A 46 3.18 -12.16 3.13
CA HIS A 46 2.67 -12.16 1.77
C HIS A 46 2.72 -13.55 1.12
N VAL A 47 1.69 -13.86 0.33
CA VAL A 47 1.67 -15.05 -0.55
C VAL A 47 2.36 -14.71 -1.89
N PRO A 48 3.35 -15.49 -2.36
CA PRO A 48 4.01 -15.27 -3.64
C PRO A 48 3.13 -15.58 -4.85
N GLY A 49 3.63 -15.29 -6.07
CA GLY A 49 2.98 -15.64 -7.33
C GLY A 49 2.06 -14.58 -7.93
N LYS A 50 2.16 -13.32 -7.48
CA LYS A 50 1.40 -12.19 -8.02
C LYS A 50 2.28 -10.94 -8.10
N LYS A 51 2.10 -10.14 -9.16
CA LYS A 51 2.76 -8.84 -9.30
C LYS A 51 1.98 -7.79 -8.50
N GLN A 52 2.60 -7.14 -7.53
CA GLN A 52 1.95 -6.08 -6.75
C GLN A 52 2.95 -5.07 -6.17
N PHE A 53 2.41 -3.99 -5.62
CA PHE A 53 3.14 -3.08 -4.74
C PHE A 53 3.15 -3.68 -3.34
N TRP A 54 4.30 -4.19 -2.91
CA TRP A 54 4.44 -4.92 -1.65
C TRP A 54 4.47 -3.96 -0.46
N THR A 55 3.37 -3.89 0.28
CA THR A 55 3.30 -3.12 1.53
C THR A 55 4.10 -3.84 2.61
N ASN A 56 4.91 -3.16 3.40
CA ASN A 56 5.44 -3.73 4.64
C ASN A 56 4.28 -3.96 5.63
N SER A 57 3.74 -5.18 5.62
CA SER A 57 2.57 -5.56 6.42
C SER A 57 2.85 -5.56 7.93
N VAL A 58 4.10 -5.75 8.34
CA VAL A 58 4.51 -5.68 9.74
C VAL A 58 4.38 -4.25 10.26
N ASP A 59 4.91 -3.27 9.54
CA ASP A 59 4.87 -1.86 9.96
C ASP A 59 3.46 -1.28 9.89
N CYS A 60 2.70 -1.66 8.86
CA CYS A 60 1.29 -1.32 8.76
C CYS A 60 0.50 -1.85 9.96
N TRP A 61 0.74 -3.11 10.36
CA TRP A 61 0.06 -3.72 11.49
C TRP A 61 0.46 -3.09 12.84
N LEU A 62 1.77 -2.97 13.10
CA LEU A 62 2.27 -2.37 14.34
C LEU A 62 1.78 -0.92 14.49
N GLY A 63 1.80 -0.16 13.41
CA GLY A 63 1.27 1.19 13.37
C GLY A 63 -0.22 1.25 13.70
N ARG A 64 -1.02 0.36 13.11
CA ARG A 64 -2.45 0.23 13.42
C ARG A 64 -2.71 -0.10 14.89
N VAL A 65 -1.92 -1.00 15.47
CA VAL A 65 -2.01 -1.36 16.89
C VAL A 65 -1.67 -0.16 17.78
N GLN A 66 -0.62 0.59 17.42
CA GLN A 66 -0.17 1.74 18.22
C GLN A 66 -1.17 2.90 18.22
N LEU A 67 -1.88 3.15 17.11
CA LEU A 67 -2.94 4.16 17.06
C LEU A 67 -4.31 3.65 17.55
N GLY A 68 -4.46 2.35 17.82
CA GLY A 68 -5.75 1.69 18.02
C GLY A 68 -6.62 1.55 16.76
N THR A 69 -6.38 2.36 15.74
CA THR A 69 -6.95 2.25 14.39
C THR A 69 -6.07 2.94 13.36
N CYS A 70 -6.19 2.57 12.09
CA CYS A 70 -5.55 3.27 10.98
C CYS A 70 -6.44 3.20 9.74
N GLY A 71 -6.29 4.20 8.87
CA GLY A 71 -6.95 4.29 7.58
C GLY A 71 -6.44 5.45 6.72
N ALA A 72 -5.23 5.96 6.98
CA ALA A 72 -4.70 7.17 6.34
C ALA A 72 -4.61 7.01 4.80
N CYS A 73 -4.13 5.86 4.33
CA CYS A 73 -4.06 5.52 2.91
C CYS A 73 -5.44 5.55 2.23
N MET A 74 -6.46 4.97 2.87
CA MET A 74 -7.83 5.00 2.39
C MET A 74 -8.44 6.40 2.45
N GLY A 75 -8.19 7.14 3.53
CA GLY A 75 -8.69 8.50 3.74
C GLY A 75 -8.14 9.51 2.72
N THR A 76 -6.88 9.37 2.32
CA THR A 76 -6.22 10.31 1.40
C THR A 76 -6.43 10.00 -0.08
N CYS A 77 -6.81 8.76 -0.41
CA CYS A 77 -6.91 8.26 -1.79
C CYS A 77 -7.78 9.18 -2.66
N THR A 78 -7.30 9.52 -3.86
CA THR A 78 -8.05 10.36 -4.82
C THR A 78 -9.39 9.75 -5.21
N PHE A 79 -9.48 8.41 -5.21
CA PHE A 79 -10.73 7.68 -5.45
C PHE A 79 -11.70 7.68 -4.27
N ASN A 80 -11.33 8.28 -3.14
CA ASN A 80 -12.20 8.47 -1.98
C ASN A 80 -12.67 9.94 -1.85
N THR A 81 -12.68 10.69 -2.96
CA THR A 81 -13.27 12.03 -3.04
C THR A 81 -14.74 11.93 -3.45
N GLY A 82 -15.58 12.92 -3.07
CA GLY A 82 -16.97 12.99 -3.55
C GLY A 82 -18.04 12.32 -2.67
N LYS A 83 -17.79 12.06 -1.38
CA LYS A 83 -18.84 11.58 -0.44
C LYS A 83 -20.05 12.54 -0.27
N ASN A 84 -19.98 13.75 -0.83
CA ASN A 84 -21.03 14.78 -0.81
C ASN A 84 -21.40 15.29 -2.23
N ALA A 85 -21.07 14.56 -3.30
CA ALA A 85 -21.42 14.93 -4.68
C ALA A 85 -22.76 14.30 -5.10
#